data_AF-A0A957SJM9-F1
#
_entry.id   AF-A0A957SJM9-F1
#
_cell.length_a   1.000
_cell.length_b   1.000
_cell.length_c   1.000
_cell.angle_alpha   90.00
_cell.angle_beta   90.00
_cell.angle_gamma   90.00
#
_symmetry.space_group_name_H-M   'P 1'
#
loop_
_entity.id
_entity.type
_entity.pdbx_description
1 polymer ?
#
loop_
_entity_poly.entity_id
_entity_poly.type
_entity_poly.pdbx_seq_one_letter_code
_entity_poly.pdbx_strand_id
1 'polypeptide(L)'
;ALAKQLGDEFYAMRDIVQPAYETMDSALDKALALDGQPVVLADVSDNSGGGAPNDSTFFLRKLLERGIGNAAIGCMWDPVIVDVAKELGEGVEADLRIGGKMGPMSGDPVDLRVRVGKIALGASQQFGKGRGKLGDAVALHAPNGIDIVAISHRTQTFSPEVFSNVGIDPRQKKILIVKSMQHFYAGFAPIAAKIMHVATPGALVPDVTLLPYQKANTNMWPMG
;
A
#
# COMPACT_ATOMS: atom_id res chain seq x y z
N ALA A 1 36.67 -20.53 3.19
CA ALA A 1 37.11 -19.39 4.02
C ALA A 1 36.15 -18.20 3.87
N LEU A 2 36.08 -17.56 2.69
CA LEU A 2 35.26 -16.35 2.47
C LEU A 2 33.77 -16.51 2.80
N ALA A 3 33.13 -17.62 2.39
CA ALA A 3 31.71 -17.84 2.69
C ALA A 3 31.38 -17.87 4.20
N LYS A 4 32.27 -18.46 5.00
CA LYS A 4 32.12 -18.47 6.46
C LYS A 4 32.25 -17.08 7.04
N GLN A 5 33.28 -16.34 6.60
CA GLN A 5 33.51 -14.97 7.04
C GLN A 5 32.28 -14.08 6.76
N LEU A 6 31.76 -14.10 5.53
CA LEU A 6 30.58 -13.29 5.16
C LEU A 6 29.33 -13.72 5.92
N GLY A 7 29.17 -15.03 6.19
CA GLY A 7 28.06 -15.55 6.99
C GLY A 7 28.12 -15.07 8.44
N ASP A 8 29.29 -15.11 9.07
CA ASP A 8 29.50 -14.65 10.44
C ASP A 8 29.30 -13.13 10.54
N GLU A 9 29.80 -12.36 9.57
CA GLU A 9 29.61 -10.91 9.49
C GLU A 9 28.12 -10.56 9.35
N PHE A 10 27.39 -11.23 8.47
CA PHE A 10 25.95 -11.02 8.31
C PHE A 10 25.17 -11.37 9.59
N TYR A 11 25.49 -12.50 10.22
CA TYR A 11 24.84 -12.91 11.46
C TYR A 11 25.13 -11.95 12.63
N ALA A 12 26.35 -11.38 12.69
CA ALA A 12 26.70 -10.38 13.70
C ALA A 12 25.87 -9.10 13.57
N MET A 13 25.38 -8.78 12.36
CA MET A 13 24.54 -7.61 12.09
C MET A 13 23.03 -7.85 12.26
N ARG A 14 22.59 -9.07 12.61
CA ARG A 14 21.17 -9.46 12.59
C ARG A 14 20.23 -8.49 13.32
N ASP A 15 20.65 -7.97 14.48
CA ASP A 15 19.83 -7.06 15.31
C ASP A 15 19.81 -5.60 14.81
N ILE A 16 20.68 -5.23 13.86
CA ILE A 16 20.82 -3.85 13.35
C ILE A 16 20.40 -3.67 11.89
N VAL A 17 20.16 -4.76 11.16
CA VAL A 17 19.74 -4.71 9.74
C VAL A 17 18.22 -4.68 9.57
N GLN A 18 17.44 -4.81 10.64
CA GLN A 18 16.00 -4.65 10.55
C GLN A 18 15.63 -3.18 10.38
N PRO A 19 14.83 -2.82 9.36
CA PRO A 19 14.33 -1.46 9.23
C PRO A 19 13.45 -1.10 10.43
N ALA A 20 13.54 0.16 10.88
CA ALA A 20 12.57 0.69 11.81
C ALA A 20 11.23 0.95 11.09
N TYR A 21 10.17 0.35 11.58
CA TYR A 21 8.81 0.55 11.08
C TYR A 21 8.01 1.40 12.05
N GLU A 22 7.24 2.34 11.50
CA GLU A 22 6.25 3.08 12.27
C GLU A 22 5.00 2.22 12.48
N THR A 23 4.32 2.45 13.60
CA THR A 23 2.93 1.98 13.75
C THR A 23 2.02 2.84 12.89
N MET A 24 0.87 2.29 12.47
CA MET A 24 -0.10 3.03 11.67
C MET A 24 -0.56 4.34 12.32
N ASP A 25 -0.84 4.33 13.63
CA ASP A 25 -1.25 5.53 14.35
C ASP A 25 -0.15 6.58 14.46
N SER A 26 1.07 6.17 14.85
CA SER A 26 2.25 7.07 14.89
C SER A 26 2.52 7.71 13.54
N ALA A 27 2.44 6.92 12.46
CA ALA A 27 2.68 7.40 11.11
C ALA A 27 1.64 8.45 10.68
N LEU A 28 0.36 8.22 10.98
CA LEU A 28 -0.71 9.16 10.69
C LEU A 28 -0.56 10.45 11.51
N ASP A 29 -0.23 10.35 12.80
CA ASP A 29 -0.03 11.52 13.67
C ASP A 29 1.14 12.38 13.17
N LYS A 30 2.28 11.75 12.87
CA LYS A 30 3.46 12.41 12.30
C LYS A 30 3.15 13.04 10.94
N ALA A 31 2.38 12.36 10.09
CA ALA A 31 2.00 12.89 8.78
C ALA A 31 1.14 14.15 8.91
N LEU A 32 0.19 14.17 9.85
CA LEU A 32 -0.70 15.31 10.10
C LEU A 32 0.03 16.50 10.73
N ALA A 33 1.00 16.23 11.63
CA ALA A 33 1.77 17.27 12.31
C ALA A 33 2.87 17.91 11.45
N LEU A 34 3.29 17.28 10.34
CA LEU A 34 4.35 17.79 9.48
C LEU A 34 3.84 18.98 8.64
N ASP A 35 4.57 20.08 8.60
CA ASP A 35 4.35 21.12 7.60
C ASP A 35 4.92 20.65 6.24
N GLY A 36 4.03 20.49 5.24
CA GLY A 36 4.37 19.99 3.91
C GLY A 36 3.54 18.79 3.46
N GLN A 37 3.58 18.53 2.16
CA GLN A 37 2.83 17.44 1.52
C GLN A 37 3.45 17.06 0.17
N PRO A 38 3.19 15.84 -0.34
CA PRO A 38 2.59 14.70 0.35
C PRO A 38 3.54 14.04 1.35
N VAL A 39 2.98 13.46 2.42
CA VAL A 39 3.66 12.46 3.25
C VAL A 39 3.31 11.08 2.72
N VAL A 40 4.32 10.27 2.40
CA VAL A 40 4.13 8.92 1.85
C VAL A 40 4.28 7.89 2.96
N LEU A 41 3.21 7.12 3.17
CA LEU A 41 3.14 6.02 4.11
C LEU A 41 3.20 4.72 3.32
N ALA A 42 4.32 4.02 3.41
CA ALA A 42 4.51 2.74 2.75
C ALA A 42 3.97 1.62 3.62
N ASP A 43 2.83 1.06 3.23
CA ASP A 43 2.27 -0.14 3.84
C ASP A 43 3.12 -1.34 3.43
N VAL A 44 4.05 -1.73 4.30
CA VAL A 44 4.96 -2.84 4.01
C VAL A 44 4.28 -4.19 4.18
N SER A 45 3.17 -4.23 4.92
CA SER A 45 2.51 -5.47 5.33
C SER A 45 1.47 -5.98 4.36
N ASP A 46 1.09 -5.16 3.40
CA ASP A 46 0.29 -5.55 2.25
C ASP A 46 0.95 -5.12 0.93
N ASN A 47 2.04 -5.81 0.58
CA ASN A 47 2.81 -5.60 -0.65
C ASN A 47 2.87 -6.88 -1.50
N SER A 48 2.35 -6.82 -2.73
CA SER A 48 2.38 -7.98 -3.63
C SER A 48 3.78 -8.46 -4.02
N GLY A 49 4.80 -7.59 -3.95
CA GLY A 49 6.18 -7.96 -4.20
C GLY A 49 6.75 -8.94 -3.17
N GLY A 50 6.25 -8.90 -1.93
CA GLY A 50 6.57 -9.89 -0.89
C GLY A 50 5.59 -11.06 -0.82
N GLY A 51 4.57 -11.08 -1.69
CA GLY A 51 3.58 -12.16 -1.75
C GLY A 51 2.20 -11.82 -1.17
N ALA A 52 1.99 -10.63 -0.62
CA ALA A 52 0.68 -10.22 -0.13
C ALA A 52 -0.35 -10.02 -1.27
N PRO A 53 -1.65 -9.93 -0.95
CA PRO A 53 -2.67 -9.75 -1.97
C PRO A 53 -2.79 -8.31 -2.50
N ASN A 54 -2.37 -7.28 -1.75
CA ASN A 54 -2.49 -5.86 -2.11
C ASN A 54 -3.93 -5.28 -2.00
N ASP A 55 -4.82 -5.95 -1.27
CA ASP A 55 -6.23 -5.56 -1.08
C ASP A 55 -6.57 -5.12 0.37
N SER A 56 -5.57 -4.90 1.22
CA SER A 56 -5.75 -4.54 2.62
C SER A 56 -6.47 -3.21 2.82
N THR A 57 -7.41 -3.23 3.77
CA THR A 57 -8.29 -2.09 4.09
C THR A 57 -7.93 -1.40 5.41
N PHE A 58 -6.91 -1.83 6.15
CA PHE A 58 -6.61 -1.27 7.48
C PHE A 58 -6.39 0.24 7.45
N PHE A 59 -5.61 0.74 6.49
CA PHE A 59 -5.43 2.17 6.31
C PHE A 59 -6.73 2.88 5.92
N LEU A 60 -7.52 2.32 5.00
CA LEU A 60 -8.78 2.91 4.57
C LEU A 60 -9.73 3.08 5.76
N ARG A 61 -9.90 2.03 6.57
CA ARG A 61 -10.71 2.08 7.79
C ARG A 61 -10.18 3.10 8.77
N LYS A 62 -8.88 3.10 9.02
CA LYS A 62 -8.28 4.01 9.98
C LYS A 62 -8.44 5.48 9.59
N LEU A 63 -8.30 5.79 8.29
CA LEU A 63 -8.58 7.13 7.77
C LEU A 63 -10.04 7.53 8.02
N LEU A 64 -11.00 6.64 7.74
CA LEU A 64 -12.42 6.90 7.95
C LEU A 64 -12.77 7.06 9.43
N GLU A 65 -12.32 6.13 10.28
CA GLU A 65 -12.51 6.13 11.73
C GLU A 65 -12.00 7.43 12.37
N ARG A 66 -10.85 7.93 11.89
CA ARG A 66 -10.24 9.15 12.41
C ARG A 66 -10.71 10.43 11.70
N GLY A 67 -11.60 10.31 10.71
CA GLY A 67 -12.05 11.46 9.89
C GLY A 67 -10.93 12.13 9.09
N ILE A 68 -9.85 11.40 8.78
CA ILE A 68 -8.69 11.94 8.06
C ILE A 68 -9.02 12.01 6.57
N GLY A 69 -9.02 13.23 6.05
CA GLY A 69 -9.25 13.53 4.64
C GLY A 69 -7.98 13.83 3.85
N ASN A 70 -8.18 14.30 2.61
CA ASN A 70 -7.12 14.67 1.66
C ASN A 70 -5.99 13.61 1.55
N ALA A 71 -6.39 12.35 1.45
CA ALA A 71 -5.50 11.20 1.35
C ALA A 71 -5.73 10.44 0.04
N ALA A 72 -4.76 9.65 -0.39
CA ALA A 72 -4.97 8.70 -1.48
C ALA A 72 -4.28 7.35 -1.21
N ILE A 73 -4.97 6.25 -1.56
CA ILE A 73 -4.46 4.87 -1.47
C ILE A 73 -4.17 4.35 -2.87
N GLY A 74 -2.92 3.95 -3.12
CA GLY A 74 -2.47 3.41 -4.39
C GLY A 74 -2.55 1.88 -4.45
N CYS A 75 -2.78 1.36 -5.66
CA CYS A 75 -2.77 -0.07 -5.98
C CYS A 75 -3.68 -0.94 -5.09
N MET A 76 -4.91 -0.52 -4.78
CA MET A 76 -5.87 -1.42 -4.14
C MET A 76 -6.26 -2.52 -5.15
N TRP A 77 -5.79 -3.75 -4.95
CA TRP A 77 -6.15 -4.84 -5.86
C TRP A 77 -7.58 -5.30 -5.59
N ASP A 78 -8.49 -4.92 -6.47
CA ASP A 78 -9.92 -5.26 -6.37
C ASP A 78 -10.53 -5.32 -7.78
N PRO A 79 -10.26 -6.40 -8.53
CA PRO A 79 -10.71 -6.52 -9.92
C PRO A 79 -12.24 -6.50 -10.04
N VAL A 80 -12.95 -6.99 -9.02
CA VAL A 80 -14.42 -6.96 -8.99
C VAL A 80 -14.94 -5.53 -8.99
N ILE A 81 -14.35 -4.65 -8.17
CA ILE A 81 -14.75 -3.24 -8.13
C ILE A 81 -14.32 -2.49 -9.39
N VAL A 82 -13.18 -2.83 -9.99
CA VAL A 82 -12.78 -2.27 -11.28
C VAL A 82 -13.83 -2.57 -12.35
N ASP A 83 -14.29 -3.82 -12.46
CA ASP A 83 -15.31 -4.20 -13.44
C ASP A 83 -16.66 -3.54 -13.14
N VAL A 84 -17.10 -3.51 -11.87
CA VAL A 84 -18.33 -2.81 -11.48
C VAL A 84 -18.26 -1.32 -11.80
N ALA A 85 -17.15 -0.65 -11.50
CA ALA A 85 -16.99 0.77 -11.77
C ALA A 85 -16.96 1.08 -13.27
N LYS A 86 -16.44 0.17 -14.10
CA LYS A 86 -16.50 0.26 -15.57
C LYS A 86 -17.92 0.18 -16.10
N GLU A 87 -18.73 -0.71 -15.56
CA GLU A 87 -20.15 -0.85 -15.93
C GLU A 87 -20.99 0.36 -15.47
N LEU A 88 -20.70 0.90 -14.28
CA LEU A 88 -21.36 2.11 -13.77
C LEU A 88 -20.99 3.36 -14.59
N GLY A 89 -19.71 3.50 -14.94
CA GLY A 89 -19.18 4.65 -15.67
C GLY A 89 -18.69 5.79 -14.76
N GLU A 90 -17.86 6.65 -15.33
CA GLU A 90 -17.28 7.80 -14.62
C GLU A 90 -18.36 8.79 -14.15
N GLY A 91 -18.18 9.36 -12.96
CA GLY A 91 -19.08 10.35 -12.37
C GLY A 91 -20.26 9.77 -11.57
N VAL A 92 -20.53 8.47 -11.68
CA VAL A 92 -21.63 7.82 -10.94
C VAL A 92 -21.29 7.66 -9.47
N GLU A 93 -22.27 7.93 -8.60
CA GLU A 93 -22.21 7.55 -7.19
C GLU A 93 -22.79 6.17 -6.97
N ALA A 94 -22.09 5.34 -6.19
CA ALA A 94 -22.56 4.01 -5.84
C ALA A 94 -22.07 3.59 -4.45
N ASP A 95 -22.85 2.72 -3.81
CA ASP A 95 -22.45 2.02 -2.59
C ASP A 95 -21.64 0.78 -2.98
N LEU A 96 -20.34 0.80 -2.69
CA LEU A 96 -19.38 -0.23 -3.10
C LEU A 96 -18.71 -0.88 -1.89
N ARG A 97 -18.42 -2.17 -2.02
CA ARG A 97 -17.68 -2.96 -1.02
C ARG A 97 -16.23 -3.14 -1.46
N ILE A 98 -15.32 -2.37 -0.86
CA ILE A 98 -13.95 -2.15 -1.35
C ILE A 98 -12.92 -2.93 -0.52
N GLY A 99 -12.02 -3.65 -1.21
CA GLY A 99 -10.87 -4.37 -0.62
C GLY A 99 -11.27 -5.48 0.35
N GLY A 100 -10.30 -6.08 1.04
CA GLY A 100 -10.52 -7.04 2.13
C GLY A 100 -11.14 -8.37 1.72
N LYS A 101 -10.99 -8.76 0.45
CA LYS A 101 -11.67 -9.92 -0.16
C LYS A 101 -10.82 -11.19 -0.12
N MET A 102 -9.51 -11.04 0.08
CA MET A 102 -8.57 -12.16 0.01
C MET A 102 -8.42 -12.96 1.30
N GLY A 103 -8.88 -12.41 2.44
CA GLY A 103 -8.98 -13.14 3.69
C GLY A 103 -8.73 -12.25 4.91
N PRO A 104 -8.68 -12.86 6.12
CA PRO A 104 -8.56 -12.11 7.38
C PRO A 104 -7.34 -11.18 7.44
N MET A 105 -6.24 -11.55 6.77
CA MET A 105 -5.01 -10.74 6.73
C MET A 105 -5.14 -9.45 5.91
N SER A 106 -6.20 -9.31 5.11
CA SER A 106 -6.51 -8.07 4.38
C SER A 106 -7.42 -7.13 5.20
N GLY A 107 -7.88 -7.58 6.37
CA GLY A 107 -9.03 -6.99 7.07
C GLY A 107 -10.33 -7.23 6.30
N ASP A 108 -11.49 -6.92 6.89
CA ASP A 108 -12.73 -7.10 6.13
C ASP A 108 -12.85 -6.03 5.01
N PRO A 109 -13.77 -6.21 4.07
CA PRO A 109 -14.11 -5.16 3.12
C PRO A 109 -14.75 -3.94 3.79
N VAL A 110 -14.62 -2.77 3.16
CA VAL A 110 -15.27 -1.53 3.60
C VAL A 110 -16.42 -1.19 2.67
N ASP A 111 -17.64 -1.10 3.20
CA ASP A 111 -18.80 -0.58 2.47
C ASP A 111 -18.77 0.95 2.49
N LEU A 112 -18.68 1.57 1.31
CA LEU A 112 -18.58 3.02 1.16
C LEU A 112 -19.40 3.51 -0.02
N ARG A 113 -20.12 4.62 0.21
CA ARG A 113 -20.65 5.43 -0.87
C ARG A 113 -19.50 6.22 -1.49
N VAL A 114 -19.21 5.96 -2.75
CA VAL A 114 -18.12 6.60 -3.49
C VAL A 114 -18.61 7.12 -4.82
N ARG A 115 -17.95 8.15 -5.35
CA ARG A 115 -18.11 8.57 -6.74
C ARG A 115 -17.03 7.92 -7.60
N VAL A 116 -17.44 7.24 -8.67
CA VAL A 116 -16.52 6.72 -9.68
C VAL A 116 -15.83 7.91 -10.34
N GLY A 117 -14.50 7.92 -10.27
CA GLY A 117 -13.64 8.88 -10.91
C GLY A 117 -13.24 8.42 -12.31
N LYS A 118 -12.04 8.81 -12.73
CA LYS A 118 -11.50 8.41 -14.03
C LYS A 118 -11.22 6.91 -14.07
N ILE A 119 -11.52 6.30 -15.21
CA ILE A 119 -11.22 4.91 -15.55
C ILE A 119 -10.08 4.92 -16.59
N ALA A 120 -9.00 4.20 -16.28
CA ALA A 120 -7.85 4.06 -17.15
C ALA A 120 -7.71 2.58 -17.58
N LEU A 121 -8.00 2.30 -18.85
CA LEU A 121 -7.88 0.95 -19.41
C LEU A 121 -6.42 0.60 -19.71
N GLY A 122 -6.00 -0.62 -19.37
CA GLY A 122 -4.63 -1.10 -19.65
C GLY A 122 -3.53 -0.23 -19.02
N ALA A 123 -3.81 0.37 -17.87
CA ALA A 123 -2.90 1.22 -17.13
C ALA A 123 -1.63 0.48 -16.67
N SER A 124 -0.62 1.27 -16.35
CA SER A 124 0.72 0.78 -16.01
C SER A 124 1.51 1.89 -15.34
N GLN A 125 2.63 1.51 -14.73
CA GLN A 125 3.48 2.39 -13.96
C GLN A 125 4.95 2.13 -14.27
N GLN A 126 5.78 3.18 -14.22
CA GLN A 126 7.23 3.08 -14.36
C GLN A 126 7.84 2.15 -13.30
N PHE A 127 8.76 1.27 -13.71
CA PHE A 127 9.59 0.46 -12.82
C PHE A 127 10.99 0.25 -13.39
N GLY A 128 11.98 0.94 -12.82
CA GLY A 128 13.35 0.93 -13.34
C GLY A 128 13.40 1.43 -14.78
N LYS A 129 13.87 0.59 -15.71
CA LYS A 129 13.85 0.87 -17.18
C LYS A 129 12.61 0.30 -17.89
N GLY A 130 11.74 -0.42 -17.17
CA GLY A 130 10.57 -1.09 -17.71
C GLY A 130 9.24 -0.52 -17.18
N ARG A 131 8.15 -1.24 -17.41
CA ARG A 131 6.80 -0.90 -16.93
C ARG A 131 6.15 -2.05 -16.17
N GLY A 132 5.57 -1.76 -15.02
CA GLY A 132 4.67 -2.66 -14.30
C GLY A 132 3.24 -2.46 -14.79
N LYS A 133 2.53 -3.55 -15.12
CA LYS A 133 1.12 -3.50 -15.53
C LYS A 133 0.22 -3.35 -14.31
N LEU A 134 -0.69 -2.38 -14.33
CA LEU A 134 -1.77 -2.22 -13.35
C LEU A 134 -3.05 -2.94 -13.80
N GLY A 135 -3.16 -3.25 -15.10
CA GLY A 135 -4.43 -3.67 -15.68
C GLY A 135 -5.33 -2.45 -15.85
N ASP A 136 -6.64 -2.65 -15.81
CA ASP A 136 -7.58 -1.54 -15.72
C ASP A 136 -7.51 -0.94 -14.31
N ALA A 137 -7.53 0.39 -14.23
CA ALA A 137 -7.47 1.13 -12.99
C ALA A 137 -8.62 2.13 -12.91
N VAL A 138 -9.18 2.32 -11.72
CA VAL A 138 -10.25 3.29 -11.49
C VAL A 138 -9.99 4.09 -10.21
N ALA A 139 -10.23 5.40 -10.27
CA ALA A 139 -10.32 6.24 -9.09
C ALA A 139 -11.71 6.07 -8.45
N LEU A 140 -11.75 5.86 -7.14
CA LEU A 140 -12.96 5.92 -6.34
C LEU A 140 -12.79 7.07 -5.35
N HIS A 141 -13.67 8.06 -5.44
CA HIS A 141 -13.65 9.23 -4.56
C HIS A 141 -14.59 8.96 -3.38
N ALA A 142 -14.01 8.74 -2.21
CA ALA A 142 -14.73 8.55 -0.97
C ALA A 142 -14.91 9.90 -0.22
N PRO A 143 -15.78 9.94 0.82
CA PRO A 143 -15.96 11.14 1.64
C PRO A 143 -14.66 11.68 2.23
N ASN A 144 -14.66 12.94 2.64
CA ASN A 144 -13.51 13.66 3.19
C ASN A 144 -12.31 13.80 2.22
N GLY A 145 -12.50 13.56 0.92
CA GLY A 145 -11.44 13.70 -0.08
C GLY A 145 -10.40 12.57 -0.05
N ILE A 146 -10.81 11.40 0.44
CA ILE A 146 -10.04 10.15 0.33
C ILE A 146 -10.22 9.60 -1.08
N ASP A 147 -9.12 9.40 -1.80
CA ASP A 147 -9.14 8.74 -3.10
C ASP A 147 -8.56 7.31 -3.01
N ILE A 148 -9.18 6.37 -3.72
CA ILE A 148 -8.71 4.98 -3.77
C ILE A 148 -8.48 4.64 -5.24
N VAL A 149 -7.27 4.18 -5.58
CA VAL A 149 -6.99 3.64 -6.91
C VAL A 149 -7.16 2.13 -6.87
N ALA A 150 -8.29 1.64 -7.38
CA ALA A 150 -8.52 0.21 -7.55
C ALA A 150 -7.91 -0.28 -8.87
N ILE A 151 -7.29 -1.46 -8.86
CA ILE A 151 -6.58 -2.03 -10.02
C ILE A 151 -6.97 -3.49 -10.26
N SER A 152 -6.99 -3.93 -11.52
CA SER A 152 -7.40 -5.29 -11.87
C SER A 152 -6.25 -6.30 -11.87
N HIS A 153 -5.01 -5.87 -12.12
CA HIS A 153 -3.84 -6.74 -12.00
C HIS A 153 -3.18 -6.59 -10.64
N ARG A 154 -2.92 -7.71 -9.97
CA ARG A 154 -2.23 -7.73 -8.67
C ARG A 154 -0.78 -7.27 -8.83
N THR A 155 -0.46 -6.08 -8.32
CA THR A 155 0.91 -5.54 -8.33
C THR A 155 1.10 -4.51 -7.22
N GLN A 156 2.34 -4.36 -6.77
CA GLN A 156 2.73 -3.37 -5.77
C GLN A 156 2.80 -1.98 -6.39
N THR A 157 2.83 -0.95 -5.55
CA THR A 157 3.08 0.42 -6.01
C THR A 157 4.58 0.61 -6.30
N PHE A 158 4.89 1.14 -7.48
CA PHE A 158 6.24 1.47 -7.94
C PHE A 158 6.44 2.96 -8.20
N SER A 159 5.40 3.65 -8.66
CA SER A 159 5.52 5.04 -9.13
C SER A 159 4.26 5.85 -8.81
N PRO A 160 4.37 7.18 -8.66
CA PRO A 160 3.21 8.08 -8.58
C PRO A 160 2.24 7.98 -9.75
N GLU A 161 2.66 7.36 -10.87
CA GLU A 161 1.80 7.09 -12.03
C GLU A 161 0.53 6.31 -11.69
N VAL A 162 0.53 5.49 -10.62
CA VAL A 162 -0.68 4.83 -10.13
C VAL A 162 -1.82 5.82 -9.90
N PHE A 163 -1.51 7.01 -9.38
CA PHE A 163 -2.48 8.06 -9.10
C PHE A 163 -2.80 8.88 -10.36
N SER A 164 -1.77 9.33 -11.09
CA SER A 164 -1.98 10.22 -12.23
C SER A 164 -2.65 9.54 -13.42
N ASN A 165 -2.53 8.21 -13.57
CA ASN A 165 -3.26 7.44 -14.58
C ASN A 165 -4.77 7.69 -14.49
N VAL A 166 -5.29 7.73 -13.26
CA VAL A 166 -6.71 7.96 -12.94
C VAL A 166 -6.99 9.41 -12.54
N GLY A 167 -6.15 10.36 -12.96
CA GLY A 167 -6.40 11.79 -12.83
C GLY A 167 -6.23 12.37 -11.42
N ILE A 168 -5.65 11.62 -10.49
CA ILE A 168 -5.33 12.13 -9.15
C ILE A 168 -3.92 12.73 -9.20
N ASP A 169 -3.76 14.00 -8.82
CA ASP A 169 -2.42 14.59 -8.61
C ASP A 169 -1.90 14.20 -7.22
N PRO A 170 -0.89 13.32 -7.11
CA PRO A 170 -0.35 12.89 -5.82
C PRO A 170 0.27 14.05 -5.03
N ARG A 171 0.69 15.15 -5.68
CA ARG A 171 1.30 16.31 -5.00
C ARG A 171 0.29 17.15 -4.21
N GLN A 172 -1.00 17.05 -4.55
CA GLN A 172 -2.07 17.79 -3.86
C GLN A 172 -2.58 17.08 -2.60
N LYS A 173 -2.19 15.82 -2.40
CA LYS A 173 -2.62 15.03 -1.24
C LYS A 173 -1.74 15.29 -0.04
N LYS A 174 -2.37 15.35 1.14
CA LYS A 174 -1.64 15.42 2.40
C LYS A 174 -0.94 14.10 2.69
N ILE A 175 -1.63 12.98 2.46
CA ILE A 175 -1.15 11.62 2.74
C ILE A 175 -1.28 10.75 1.49
N LEU A 176 -0.22 10.05 1.13
CA LEU A 176 -0.25 8.99 0.12
C LEU A 176 0.08 7.66 0.79
N ILE A 177 -0.84 6.71 0.73
CA ILE A 177 -0.61 5.34 1.18
C ILE A 177 -0.24 4.50 -0.02
N VAL A 178 0.95 3.90 0.03
CA VAL A 178 1.50 3.08 -1.06
C VAL A 178 1.75 1.67 -0.55
N LYS A 179 1.25 0.67 -1.29
CA LYS A 179 1.39 -0.74 -0.95
C LYS A 179 2.68 -1.28 -1.56
N SER A 180 3.79 -1.14 -0.84
CA SER A 180 5.15 -1.45 -1.32
C SER A 180 6.16 -1.40 -0.17
N MET A 181 7.24 -2.17 -0.29
CA MET A 181 8.32 -2.16 0.72
C MET A 181 9.46 -1.20 0.39
N GLN A 182 9.95 -1.19 -0.86
CA GLN A 182 11.15 -0.42 -1.23
C GLN A 182 11.10 0.11 -2.66
N HIS A 183 10.55 -0.66 -3.59
CA HIS A 183 10.59 -0.31 -5.02
C HIS A 183 9.88 1.01 -5.38
N PHE A 184 8.97 1.50 -4.53
CA PHE A 184 8.31 2.78 -4.71
C PHE A 184 9.25 3.98 -4.44
N TYR A 185 10.28 3.81 -3.60
CA TYR A 185 11.00 4.92 -2.98
C TYR A 185 11.56 5.91 -4.02
N ALA A 186 12.20 5.40 -5.06
CA ALA A 186 12.80 6.23 -6.11
C ALA A 186 11.77 7.08 -6.86
N GLY A 187 10.54 6.58 -7.05
CA GLY A 187 9.47 7.32 -7.73
C GLY A 187 8.81 8.38 -6.84
N PHE A 188 8.74 8.14 -5.52
CA PHE A 188 8.05 9.03 -4.59
C PHE A 188 8.96 10.03 -3.87
N ALA A 189 10.25 9.70 -3.66
CA ALA A 189 11.20 10.59 -3.00
C ALA A 189 11.30 12.00 -3.61
N PRO A 190 11.21 12.19 -4.95
CA PRO A 190 11.24 13.53 -5.55
C PRO A 190 10.01 14.40 -5.25
N ILE A 191 8.89 13.81 -4.82
CA ILE A 191 7.64 14.53 -4.54
C ILE A 191 7.26 14.53 -3.07
N ALA A 192 7.82 13.63 -2.26
CA ALA A 192 7.43 13.45 -0.87
C ALA A 192 8.12 14.48 0.04
N ALA A 193 7.34 15.10 0.92
CA ALA A 193 7.88 15.87 2.05
C ALA A 193 8.55 14.93 3.07
N LYS A 194 7.98 13.73 3.24
CA LYS A 194 8.52 12.67 4.11
C LYS A 194 8.04 11.30 3.61
N ILE A 195 8.90 10.30 3.74
CA ILE A 195 8.55 8.88 3.54
C ILE A 195 8.69 8.16 4.88
N MET A 196 7.69 7.35 5.22
CA MET A 196 7.69 6.48 6.41
C MET A 196 7.25 5.08 6.01
N HIS A 197 8.00 4.06 6.45
CA HIS A 197 7.58 2.67 6.31
C HIS A 197 6.72 2.30 7.51
N VAL A 198 5.56 1.72 7.24
CA VAL A 198 4.52 1.47 8.24
C VAL A 198 4.21 -0.02 8.27
N ALA A 199 4.37 -0.62 9.45
CA ALA A 199 3.95 -1.99 9.70
C ALA A 199 2.47 -1.99 10.12
N THR A 200 1.61 -2.42 9.22
CA THR A 200 0.18 -2.64 9.51
C THR A 200 -0.05 -4.12 9.85
N PRO A 201 -1.22 -4.49 10.40
CA PRO A 201 -1.63 -5.89 10.33
C PRO A 201 -1.68 -6.31 8.86
N GLY A 202 -1.21 -7.50 8.52
CA GLY A 202 -1.14 -7.89 7.12
C GLY A 202 -0.46 -9.23 6.89
N ALA A 203 -0.52 -9.71 5.64
CA ALA A 203 0.12 -10.97 5.27
C ALA A 203 1.66 -10.94 5.41
N LEU A 204 2.25 -9.74 5.43
CA LEU A 204 3.70 -9.53 5.54
C LEU A 204 4.06 -8.70 6.77
N VAL A 205 3.85 -9.26 7.96
CA VAL A 205 4.34 -8.61 9.18
C VAL A 205 5.87 -8.64 9.23
N PRO A 206 6.54 -7.52 9.57
CA PRO A 206 7.99 -7.51 9.75
C PRO A 206 8.46 -8.43 10.88
N ASP A 207 7.66 -8.53 11.95
CA ASP A 207 7.90 -9.48 13.02
C ASP A 207 7.40 -10.86 12.61
N VAL A 208 8.32 -11.66 12.09
CA VAL A 208 8.06 -13.03 11.63
C VAL A 208 7.68 -13.98 12.77
N THR A 209 7.93 -13.61 14.04
CA THR A 209 7.55 -14.45 15.20
C THR A 209 6.03 -14.49 15.41
N LEU A 210 5.31 -13.53 14.84
CA LEU A 210 3.84 -13.48 14.88
C LEU A 210 3.19 -14.42 13.85
N LEU A 211 3.96 -14.97 12.91
CA LEU A 211 3.44 -15.84 11.88
C LEU A 211 3.31 -17.29 12.40
N PRO A 212 2.17 -17.97 12.20
CA PRO A 212 1.93 -19.32 12.73
C PRO A 212 2.60 -20.40 11.85
N TYR A 213 3.92 -20.40 11.77
CA TYR A 213 4.66 -21.38 11.00
C TYR A 213 4.43 -22.81 11.53
N GLN A 214 4.00 -23.72 10.66
CA GLN A 214 3.79 -25.14 11.02
C GLN A 214 4.93 -26.07 10.58
N LYS A 215 5.66 -25.67 9.53
CA LYS A 215 6.71 -26.50 8.90
C LYS A 215 8.09 -25.85 8.88
N ALA A 216 8.17 -24.55 9.17
CA ALA A 216 9.45 -23.84 9.16
C ALA A 216 10.28 -24.30 10.37
N ASN A 217 11.60 -24.37 10.20
CA ASN A 217 12.50 -24.55 11.32
C ASN A 217 12.49 -23.28 12.17
N THR A 218 11.98 -23.36 13.39
CA THR A 218 11.91 -22.21 14.30
C THR A 218 13.17 -22.05 15.16
N ASN A 219 14.14 -22.97 15.09
CA ASN A 219 15.42 -22.85 15.79
C ASN A 219 16.39 -21.91 15.04
N MET A 220 15.92 -20.72 14.70
CA MET A 220 16.66 -19.69 13.98
C MET A 220 16.23 -18.33 14.49
N TRP A 221 17.17 -17.40 14.63
CA TRP A 221 16.84 -16.01 14.96
C TRP A 221 15.89 -15.42 13.90
N PRO A 222 14.84 -14.67 14.28
CA PRO A 222 14.44 -14.29 15.64
C PRO A 222 13.41 -15.25 16.32
N MET A 223 13.11 -16.41 15.73
CA MET A 223 12.05 -17.32 16.19
C MET A 223 12.48 -18.32 17.29
N GLY A 224 13.78 -18.52 17.48
CA GLY A 224 14.35 -19.54 18.39
C GLY A 224 15.24 -18.95 19.47
#